data_AF-A0A182SK28-F1
#
_entry.id   AF-A0A182SK28-F1
#
_cell.length_a   1.000
_cell.length_b   1.000
_cell.length_c   1.000
_cell.angle_alpha   90.00
_cell.angle_beta   90.00
_cell.angle_gamma   90.00
#
_symmetry.space_group_name_H-M   'P 1'
#
loop_
_entity.id
_entity.type
_entity.pdbx_description
1 polymer ?
#
loop_
_entity_poly.entity_id
_entity_poly.type
_entity_poly.pdbx_seq_one_letter_code
_entity_poly.pdbx_strand_id
1 'polypeptide(L)'
;MTNGALLTNRTWNYKPPGAKDIPVDFRIRLIQTGENQVGVLRSKATGEPAMSMGVVVVFALRYALRSAQKDAGRPDDWIALGSAMTPEQIFLKASNACEQYTLK
;
A
#
# COMPACT_ATOMS: atom_id res chain seq x y z
N MET A 1 -23.41 -9.45 7.76
CA MET A 1 -23.35 -10.16 6.46
C MET A 1 -23.38 -11.65 6.76
N THR A 2 -24.46 -12.37 6.41
CA THR A 2 -24.75 -13.72 6.94
C THR A 2 -24.73 -14.83 5.89
N ASN A 3 -24.60 -14.52 4.59
CA ASN A 3 -24.68 -15.51 3.50
C ASN A 3 -23.41 -15.61 2.62
N GLY A 4 -22.35 -14.86 2.92
CA GLY A 4 -21.09 -14.91 2.14
C GLY A 4 -21.20 -14.38 0.70
N ALA A 5 -22.28 -13.67 0.34
CA ALA A 5 -22.48 -13.19 -1.02
C ALA A 5 -21.42 -12.13 -1.42
N LEU A 6 -20.88 -12.26 -2.64
CA LEU A 6 -19.93 -11.31 -3.21
C LEU A 6 -20.62 -9.98 -3.56
N LEU A 7 -20.32 -8.93 -2.81
CA LEU A 7 -20.91 -7.59 -3.00
C LEU A 7 -20.19 -6.76 -4.08
N THR A 8 -18.91 -7.03 -4.32
CA THR A 8 -18.05 -6.27 -5.24
C THR A 8 -17.87 -7.01 -6.58
N ASN A 9 -18.98 -7.38 -7.22
CA ASN A 9 -18.98 -8.18 -8.46
C ASN A 9 -19.04 -7.35 -9.75
N ARG A 10 -18.83 -6.02 -9.67
CA ARG A 10 -18.87 -5.09 -10.81
C ARG A 10 -17.74 -4.09 -10.72
N THR A 11 -17.34 -3.54 -11.87
CA THR A 11 -16.34 -2.46 -12.00
C THR A 11 -16.73 -1.19 -11.24
N TRP A 12 -18.02 -0.98 -10.98
CA TRP A 12 -18.47 0.11 -10.13
C TRP A 12 -18.07 -0.06 -8.66
N ASN A 13 -17.92 -1.29 -8.19
CA ASN A 13 -17.75 -1.63 -6.77
C ASN A 13 -16.37 -2.23 -6.44
N TYR A 14 -15.69 -2.84 -7.41
CA TYR A 14 -14.30 -3.29 -7.27
C TYR A 14 -13.35 -2.33 -7.99
N LYS A 15 -12.34 -1.84 -7.28
CA LYS A 15 -11.45 -0.76 -7.74
C LYS A 15 -10.04 -1.29 -8.00
N PRO A 16 -9.70 -1.70 -9.24
CA PRO A 16 -8.31 -1.95 -9.60
C PRO A 16 -7.52 -0.62 -9.61
N PRO A 17 -6.20 -0.65 -9.41
CA PRO A 17 -5.35 0.53 -9.55
C PRO A 17 -5.50 1.16 -10.94
N GLY A 18 -5.76 2.47 -10.98
CA GLY A 18 -5.85 3.28 -12.19
C GLY A 18 -4.62 4.16 -12.41
N ALA A 19 -4.69 5.02 -13.41
CA ALA A 19 -3.56 5.87 -13.82
C ALA A 19 -3.10 6.89 -12.76
N LYS A 20 -3.92 7.20 -11.76
CA LYS A 20 -3.57 8.12 -10.67
C LYS A 20 -3.04 7.43 -9.42
N ASP A 21 -3.07 6.10 -9.37
CA ASP A 21 -2.60 5.32 -8.21
C ASP A 21 -1.10 4.99 -8.30
N ILE A 22 -0.45 5.31 -9.43
CA ILE A 22 0.99 5.12 -9.61
C ILE A 22 1.80 6.18 -8.83
N PRO A 23 3.02 5.86 -8.37
CA PRO A 23 3.90 6.87 -7.76
C PRO A 23 4.20 8.01 -8.74
N VAL A 24 4.18 9.25 -8.23
CA VAL A 24 4.50 10.45 -9.03
C VAL A 24 5.93 10.41 -9.57
N ASP A 25 6.88 9.94 -8.75
CA ASP A 25 8.25 9.64 -9.17
C ASP A 25 8.45 8.11 -9.11
N PHE A 26 8.46 7.47 -10.29
CA PHE A 26 8.58 6.02 -10.40
C PHE A 26 9.84 5.64 -11.19
N ARG A 27 10.93 5.36 -10.47
CA ARG A 27 12.24 5.03 -11.05
C ARG A 27 12.49 3.53 -11.04
N ILE A 28 12.89 3.00 -12.19
CA ILE A 28 13.25 1.60 -12.36
C ILE A 28 14.67 1.52 -12.93
N ARG A 29 15.50 0.66 -12.35
CA ARG A 29 16.85 0.37 -12.88
C ARG A 29 17.04 -1.13 -12.94
N LEU A 30 17.37 -1.62 -14.13
CA LEU A 30 17.85 -2.99 -14.29
C LEU A 30 19.32 -3.04 -13.90
N ILE A 31 19.66 -3.97 -13.02
CA ILE A 31 21.03 -4.10 -12.55
C ILE A 31 21.87 -4.70 -13.69
N GLN A 32 22.96 -4.03 -14.05
CA GLN A 32 23.97 -4.55 -14.98
C GLN A 32 24.95 -5.47 -14.26
N THR A 33 24.44 -6.52 -13.61
CA THR A 33 25.25 -7.52 -12.92
C THR A 33 25.41 -8.80 -13.74
N GLY A 34 26.33 -9.64 -13.26
CA GLY A 34 26.93 -10.77 -13.95
C GLY A 34 25.99 -11.79 -14.60
N GLU A 35 26.62 -12.51 -15.52
CA GLU A 35 26.03 -13.48 -16.43
C GLU A 35 25.20 -14.54 -15.67
N ASN A 36 23.91 -14.68 -16.02
CA ASN A 36 23.14 -15.84 -15.59
C ASN A 36 23.50 -17.04 -16.49
N GLN A 37 24.41 -17.90 -16.04
CA GLN A 37 24.88 -19.03 -16.83
C GLN A 37 23.79 -20.06 -17.18
N VAL A 38 22.69 -20.11 -16.41
CA VAL A 38 21.62 -21.11 -16.55
C VAL A 38 20.45 -20.58 -17.38
N GLY A 39 20.23 -19.26 -17.40
CA GLY A 39 19.12 -18.65 -18.12
C GLY A 39 19.33 -18.69 -19.63
N VAL A 40 18.25 -18.92 -20.39
CA VAL A 40 18.27 -18.78 -21.86
C VAL A 40 18.73 -17.36 -22.18
N LEU A 41 19.81 -17.24 -22.95
CA LEU A 41 20.46 -15.96 -23.26
C LEU A 41 20.80 -15.13 -22.02
N ARG A 42 21.10 -15.79 -20.89
CA ARG A 42 21.41 -15.16 -19.60
C ARG A 42 20.27 -14.33 -18.99
N SER A 43 19.03 -14.62 -19.37
CA SER A 43 17.82 -13.98 -18.85
C SER A 43 17.47 -14.39 -17.41
N LYS A 44 16.56 -13.66 -16.76
CA LYS A 44 15.99 -13.99 -15.44
C LYS A 44 14.49 -13.74 -15.46
N ALA A 45 13.71 -14.53 -14.72
CA ALA A 45 12.29 -14.28 -14.52
C ALA A 45 12.07 -13.05 -13.63
N THR A 46 11.21 -12.13 -14.05
CA THR A 46 10.99 -10.83 -13.37
C THR A 46 9.53 -10.55 -12.98
N GLY A 47 8.56 -11.36 -13.45
CA GLY A 47 7.14 -11.10 -13.26
C GLY A 47 6.73 -11.03 -11.79
N GLU A 48 6.82 -12.15 -11.07
CA GLU A 48 6.41 -12.23 -9.67
C GLU A 48 7.29 -11.40 -8.70
N PRO A 49 8.64 -11.40 -8.83
CA PRO A 49 9.49 -10.63 -7.91
C PRO A 49 9.18 -9.13 -7.90
N ALA A 50 8.82 -8.56 -9.05
CA ALA A 50 8.42 -7.15 -9.12
C ALA A 50 7.11 -6.88 -8.37
N MET A 51 6.15 -7.80 -8.41
CA MET A 51 4.89 -7.67 -7.69
C MET A 51 5.09 -7.68 -6.16
N SER A 52 6.01 -8.50 -5.66
CA SER A 52 6.32 -8.57 -4.22
C SER A 52 6.86 -7.24 -3.66
N MET A 53 7.49 -6.41 -4.49
CA MET A 53 7.98 -5.09 -4.07
C MET A 53 6.86 -4.11 -3.68
N GLY A 54 5.60 -4.36 -4.06
CA GLY A 54 4.47 -3.50 -3.71
C GLY A 54 4.27 -3.30 -2.19
N VAL A 55 4.78 -4.22 -1.36
CA VAL A 55 4.72 -4.12 0.11
C VAL A 55 5.40 -2.87 0.68
N VAL A 56 6.32 -2.24 -0.06
CA VAL A 56 6.97 -1.00 0.39
C VAL A 56 5.97 0.12 0.66
N VAL A 57 4.87 0.17 -0.09
CA VAL A 57 3.81 1.18 0.09
C VAL A 57 3.10 1.00 1.44
N VAL A 58 2.89 -0.25 1.85
CA VAL A 58 2.32 -0.58 3.16
C VAL A 58 3.21 -0.07 4.30
N PHE A 59 4.52 -0.28 4.20
CA PHE A 59 5.45 0.22 5.21
C PHE A 59 5.50 1.75 5.24
N ALA A 60 5.50 2.41 4.07
CA ALA A 60 5.45 3.87 3.99
C ALA A 60 4.21 4.45 4.69
N LEU A 61 3.03 3.84 4.46
CA LEU A 61 1.79 4.23 5.15
C LEU A 61 1.87 4.02 6.66
N ARG A 62 2.51 2.93 7.13
CA ARG A 62 2.71 2.72 8.57
C ARG A 62 3.57 3.82 9.18
N TYR A 63 4.66 4.23 8.52
CA TYR A 63 5.51 5.30 9.00
C TYR A 63 4.77 6.65 9.04
N ALA A 64 3.96 6.95 8.01
CA ALA A 64 3.11 8.14 8.00
C ALA A 64 2.12 8.13 9.18
N LEU A 65 1.45 7.00 9.43
CA LEU A 65 0.53 6.87 10.58
C LEU A 65 1.25 7.00 11.91
N ARG A 66 2.45 6.41 12.07
CA ARG A 66 3.24 6.58 13.29
C ARG A 66 3.61 8.04 13.54
N SER A 67 3.97 8.79 12.50
CA SER A 67 4.22 10.22 12.60
C SER A 67 2.96 10.96 13.08
N ALA A 68 1.81 10.73 12.44
CA ALA A 68 0.55 11.37 12.83
C ALA A 68 0.13 11.04 14.26
N GLN A 69 0.29 9.77 14.70
CA GLN A 69 -0.02 9.35 16.06
C GLN A 69 0.89 10.01 17.10
N LYS A 70 2.18 10.16 16.77
CA LYS A 70 3.14 10.87 17.62
C LYS A 70 2.74 12.35 17.79
N ASP A 71 2.34 13.01 16.72
CA ASP A 71 1.88 14.40 16.76
C ASP A 71 0.59 14.57 17.59
N ALA A 72 -0.25 13.53 17.62
CA ALA A 72 -1.44 13.46 18.48
C ALA A 72 -1.13 13.05 19.94
N GLY A 73 0.14 12.90 20.32
CA GLY A 73 0.56 12.55 21.68
C GLY A 73 0.35 11.09 22.07
N ARG A 74 0.18 10.18 21.10
CA ARG A 74 0.08 8.74 21.37
C ARG A 74 1.46 8.09 21.51
N PRO A 75 1.58 6.99 22.29
CA PRO A 75 2.81 6.22 22.36
C PRO A 75 3.18 5.59 21.00
N ASP A 76 4.48 5.40 20.77
CA ASP A 76 5.00 4.74 19.55
C ASP A 76 4.80 3.22 19.60
N ASP A 77 3.57 2.80 19.31
CA ASP A 77 3.17 1.40 19.32
C ASP A 77 3.16 0.78 17.91
N TRP A 78 2.98 -0.54 17.88
CA TRP A 78 2.77 -1.26 16.62
C TRP A 78 1.40 -0.96 16.03
N ILE A 79 1.37 -0.41 14.81
CA ILE A 79 0.13 -0.18 14.07
C ILE A 79 -0.15 -1.39 13.18
N ALA A 80 -1.05 -2.26 13.65
CA ALA A 80 -1.55 -3.38 12.88
C ALA A 80 -2.28 -2.86 11.63
N LEU A 81 -1.74 -3.19 10.46
CA LEU A 81 -2.34 -2.90 9.17
C LEU A 81 -2.48 -4.23 8.43
N GLY A 82 -3.69 -4.58 8.02
CA GLY A 82 -4.01 -5.85 7.37
C GLY A 82 -3.83 -5.82 5.85
N SER A 83 -4.38 -6.81 5.15
CA SER A 83 -4.51 -6.74 3.69
C SER A 83 -5.53 -5.66 3.30
N ALA A 84 -5.34 -5.05 2.13
CA ALA A 84 -6.18 -3.97 1.59
C ALA A 84 -6.35 -2.78 2.54
N MET A 85 -5.37 -1.86 2.50
CA MET A 85 -5.37 -0.63 3.31
C MET A 85 -6.21 0.46 2.67
N THR A 86 -7.52 0.34 2.84
CA THR A 86 -8.45 1.31 2.28
C THR A 86 -8.32 2.68 2.98
N PRO A 87 -8.71 3.78 2.32
CA PRO A 87 -8.69 5.11 2.93
C PRO A 87 -9.41 5.16 4.29
N GLU A 88 -10.52 4.44 4.45
CA GLU A 88 -11.28 4.38 5.70
C GLU A 88 -10.46 3.73 6.82
N GLN A 89 -9.75 2.63 6.54
CA GLN A 89 -8.89 1.98 7.55
C GLN A 89 -7.72 2.87 7.97
N ILE A 90 -7.12 3.58 7.00
CA ILE A 90 -6.04 4.53 7.28
C ILE A 90 -6.56 5.70 8.10
N PHE A 91 -7.71 6.27 7.73
CA PHE A 91 -8.34 7.38 8.44
C PHE A 91 -8.63 7.03 9.91
N LEU A 92 -9.21 5.85 10.17
CA LEU A 92 -9.52 5.38 11.52
C LEU A 92 -8.26 5.15 12.38
N LYS A 93 -7.11 4.92 11.76
CA LYS A 93 -5.82 4.68 12.46
C LYS A 93 -4.99 5.95 12.62
N ALA A 94 -5.36 7.04 11.97
CA ALA A 94 -4.60 8.29 11.98
C ALA A 94 -4.75 9.11 13.29
N SER A 95 -5.57 8.65 14.25
CA SER A 95 -5.77 9.29 15.56
C SER A 95 -6.27 10.73 15.50
N ASN A 96 -7.16 10.99 14.55
CA ASN A 96 -7.84 12.27 14.42
C ASN A 96 -9.04 12.37 15.36
N ALA A 97 -9.45 13.59 15.67
CA ALA A 97 -10.63 13.89 16.49
C ALA A 97 -11.70 14.58 15.62
N CYS A 98 -12.99 14.31 15.87
CA CYS A 98 -14.09 14.87 15.05
C CYS A 98 -14.11 16.41 15.09
N GLU A 99 -13.68 16.99 16.20
CA GLU A 99 -13.57 18.43 16.44
C GLU A 99 -12.61 19.12 15.46
N GLN A 100 -11.68 18.38 14.86
CA GLN A 100 -10.75 18.91 13.86
C GLN A 100 -11.41 19.18 12.50
N TYR A 101 -12.61 18.63 12.27
CA TYR A 101 -13.33 18.70 11.00
C TYR A 101 -14.55 19.61 11.04
N THR A 102 -14.74 20.38 12.12
CA THR A 102 -15.78 21.40 12.17
C THR A 102 -15.31 22.64 11.40
N LEU A 103 -16.15 23.11 10.48
CA LEU A 103 -15.93 24.41 9.85
C LEU A 103 -16.10 25.48 10.92
N LYS A 104 -15.15 26.42 11.00
CA LYS A 104 -15.25 27.61 11.85
C LYS A 104 -16.36 28.54 11.35
#